data_AF-D5X8H0-F1
#
_entry.id   AF-D5X8H0-F1
#
_cell.length_a   1.000
_cell.length_b   1.000
_cell.length_c   1.000
_cell.angle_alpha   90.00
_cell.angle_beta   90.00
_cell.angle_gamma   90.00
#
_symmetry.space_group_name_H-M   'P 1'
#
loop_
_entity.id
_entity.type
_entity.pdbx_description
1 polymer ?
#
loop_
_entity_poly.entity_id
_entity_poly.type
_entity_poly.pdbx_seq_one_letter_code
_entity_poly.pdbx_strand_id
1 'polypeptide(L)'
;MNIRDVIYFSPNYRMEDLDFDNRIQILSAFKDRIENYYFKPIQQLNSLHYAFGAGLILVSLVDALARYSSIEDNCGARIKHWLKNNVNLPYTKEEQEEIAKKFYNDFRCGLVHESHIKNSGQFSYDTWKAITYENGFLIINPEAFFSEIKEYFARFLADLKVNDELYKIFFKRIRKDFEAECIEFQNYYGRRKSKKKVNRADQT
;
A
#
# COMPACT_ATOMS: atom_id res chain seq x y z
N MET A 1 0.55 4.75 13.27
CA MET A 1 1.28 3.90 14.25
C MET A 1 1.64 4.72 15.48
N ASN A 2 1.43 4.20 16.70
CA ASN A 2 1.80 4.91 17.93
C ASN A 2 3.22 4.54 18.36
N ILE A 3 4.10 5.53 18.49
CA ILE A 3 5.43 5.38 19.08
C ILE A 3 5.63 6.51 20.08
N ARG A 4 5.78 6.16 21.37
CA ARG A 4 6.01 7.13 22.46
C ARG A 4 4.97 8.26 22.47
N ASP A 5 3.68 7.89 22.41
CA ASP A 5 2.53 8.81 22.41
C ASP A 5 2.46 9.76 21.22
N VAL A 6 3.10 9.40 20.11
CA VAL A 6 3.03 10.11 18.83
C VAL A 6 2.41 9.19 17.78
N ILE A 7 1.36 9.66 17.12
CA ILE A 7 0.72 8.94 16.02
C ILE A 7 1.32 9.37 14.68
N TYR A 8 1.90 8.39 13.98
CA TYR A 8 2.59 8.57 12.71
C TYR A 8 1.73 8.14 11.52
N PHE A 9 1.65 9.02 10.51
CA PHE A 9 1.18 8.70 9.17
C PHE A 9 2.18 7.77 8.47
N SER A 10 3.46 8.07 8.58
CA SER A 10 4.60 7.25 8.15
C SER A 10 5.77 7.51 9.11
N PRO A 11 6.85 6.73 9.13
CA PRO A 11 7.89 6.86 10.17
C PRO A 11 8.45 8.27 10.35
N ASN A 12 8.53 9.06 9.28
CA ASN A 12 9.06 10.42 9.31
C ASN A 12 7.98 11.52 9.31
N TYR A 13 6.69 11.15 9.26
CA TYR A 13 5.58 12.10 9.19
C TYR A 13 4.51 11.79 10.24
N ARG A 14 4.29 12.72 11.15
CA ARG A 14 3.23 12.63 12.16
C ARG A 14 1.89 12.94 11.52
N MET A 15 0.81 12.35 12.05
CA MET A 15 -0.55 12.69 11.61
C MET A 15 -0.86 14.17 11.87
N GLU A 16 -0.36 14.73 12.97
CA GLU A 16 -0.59 16.14 13.34
C GLU A 16 0.13 17.15 12.42
N ASP A 17 1.22 16.74 11.78
CA ASP A 17 2.07 17.62 10.97
C ASP A 17 1.74 17.56 9.47
N LEU A 18 0.78 16.71 9.08
CA LEU A 18 0.41 16.51 7.69
C LEU A 18 -0.52 17.64 7.21
N ASP A 19 -0.08 18.35 6.19
CA ASP A 19 -0.80 19.42 5.51
C ASP A 19 -1.27 18.92 4.14
N PHE A 20 -2.58 18.71 4.02
CA PHE A 20 -3.21 18.24 2.78
C PHE A 20 -3.21 19.29 1.67
N ASP A 21 -2.96 20.56 1.96
CA ASP A 21 -2.81 21.59 0.93
C ASP A 21 -1.37 21.62 0.37
N ASN A 22 -0.43 20.91 1.02
CA ASN A 22 0.96 20.79 0.57
C ASN A 22 1.23 19.52 -0.24
N ARG A 23 1.08 19.62 -1.56
CA ARG A 23 1.34 18.52 -2.51
C ARG A 23 2.69 17.83 -2.32
N ILE A 24 3.77 18.60 -2.13
CA ILE A 24 5.13 18.04 -1.99
C ILE A 24 5.23 17.21 -0.72
N GLN A 25 4.66 17.71 0.37
CA GLN A 25 4.65 17.00 1.65
C GLN A 25 3.83 15.72 1.57
N ILE A 26 2.62 15.76 0.99
CA ILE A 26 1.77 14.56 0.84
C ILE A 26 2.46 13.48 0.01
N LEU A 27 3.08 13.83 -1.12
CA LEU A 27 3.81 12.86 -1.95
C LEU A 27 5.01 12.27 -1.20
N SER A 28 5.74 13.10 -0.45
CA SER A 28 6.90 12.66 0.33
C SER A 28 6.49 11.75 1.49
N ALA A 29 5.41 12.08 2.19
CA ALA A 29 4.84 11.26 3.26
C ALA A 29 4.31 9.93 2.72
N PHE A 30 3.62 9.94 1.58
CA PHE A 30 3.12 8.72 0.95
C PHE A 30 4.26 7.80 0.51
N LYS A 31 5.33 8.35 -0.09
CA LYS A 31 6.57 7.62 -0.40
C LYS A 31 7.17 6.99 0.85
N ASP A 32 7.34 7.78 1.90
CA ASP A 32 7.88 7.30 3.19
C ASP A 32 7.02 6.18 3.80
N ARG A 33 5.69 6.28 3.67
CA ARG A 33 4.75 5.25 4.13
C ARG A 33 4.97 3.94 3.38
N ILE A 34 4.97 3.96 2.06
CA ILE A 34 5.11 2.76 1.23
C ILE A 34 6.48 2.11 1.43
N GLU A 35 7.55 2.91 1.42
CA GLU A 35 8.91 2.40 1.55
C GLU A 35 9.15 1.75 2.92
N ASN A 36 8.66 2.36 4.01
CA ASN A 36 8.97 1.86 5.33
C ASN A 36 7.97 0.85 5.89
N TYR A 37 6.67 0.99 5.61
CA TYR A 37 5.66 0.07 6.14
C TYR A 37 5.46 -1.17 5.27
N TYR A 38 5.86 -1.13 3.99
CA TYR A 38 5.70 -2.25 3.09
C TYR A 38 7.05 -2.73 2.54
N PHE A 39 7.80 -1.87 1.84
CA PHE A 39 8.98 -2.34 1.09
C PHE A 39 10.07 -2.90 2.00
N LYS A 40 10.45 -2.19 3.07
CA LYS A 40 11.47 -2.66 4.02
C LYS A 40 11.08 -4.00 4.66
N PRO A 41 9.86 -4.17 5.22
CA PRO A 41 9.42 -5.48 5.70
C PRO A 41 9.45 -6.58 4.64
N ILE A 42 8.93 -6.33 3.43
CA ILE A 42 8.94 -7.32 2.34
C ILE A 42 10.37 -7.72 2.00
N GLN A 43 11.28 -6.76 1.88
CA GLN A 43 12.69 -7.02 1.56
C GLN A 43 13.35 -7.89 2.63
N GLN A 44 13.12 -7.60 3.91
CA GLN A 44 13.66 -8.39 5.02
C GLN A 44 13.07 -9.82 5.04
N LEU A 45 11.78 -9.97 4.77
CA LEU A 45 11.14 -11.28 4.74
C LEU A 45 11.61 -12.12 3.55
N ASN A 46 11.81 -11.49 2.38
CA ASN A 46 12.39 -12.14 1.21
C ASN A 46 13.82 -12.60 1.45
N SER A 47 14.67 -11.78 2.10
CA SER A 47 16.05 -12.19 2.40
C SER A 47 16.14 -13.34 3.41
N LEU A 48 15.06 -13.62 4.14
CA LEU A 48 14.94 -14.75 5.06
C LEU A 48 14.14 -15.93 4.46
N HIS A 49 13.74 -15.84 3.19
CA HIS A 49 12.87 -16.79 2.51
C HIS A 49 11.52 -17.06 3.21
N TYR A 50 10.96 -16.07 3.90
CA TYR A 50 9.63 -16.14 4.52
C TYR A 50 8.53 -15.77 3.53
N ALA A 51 8.32 -16.66 2.55
CA ALA A 51 7.43 -16.46 1.40
C ALA A 51 6.00 -16.04 1.80
N PHE A 52 5.41 -16.71 2.80
CA PHE A 52 4.06 -16.40 3.26
C PHE A 52 3.94 -15.00 3.84
N GLY A 53 4.89 -14.60 4.71
CA GLY A 53 4.91 -13.28 5.32
C GLY A 53 5.14 -12.18 4.29
N ALA A 54 6.13 -12.37 3.40
CA ALA A 54 6.41 -11.42 2.32
C ALA A 54 5.19 -11.28 1.40
N GLY A 55 4.59 -12.40 1.00
CA GLY A 55 3.40 -12.47 0.16
C GLY A 55 2.18 -11.77 0.76
N LEU A 56 1.93 -11.93 2.06
CA LEU A 56 0.83 -11.25 2.77
C LEU A 56 0.97 -9.73 2.70
N ILE A 57 2.16 -9.20 2.95
CA ILE A 57 2.42 -7.75 2.90
C ILE A 57 2.36 -7.25 1.45
N LEU A 58 2.88 -8.02 0.49
CA LEU A 58 2.81 -7.70 -0.95
C LEU A 58 1.37 -7.60 -1.45
N VAL A 59 0.51 -8.55 -1.10
CA VAL A 59 -0.91 -8.53 -1.49
C VAL A 59 -1.62 -7.32 -0.87
N SER A 60 -1.32 -6.98 0.37
CA SER A 60 -1.85 -5.78 1.04
C SER A 60 -1.34 -4.48 0.38
N LEU A 61 -0.09 -4.47 -0.07
CA LEU A 61 0.52 -3.37 -0.81
C LEU A 61 -0.17 -3.18 -2.18
N VAL A 62 -0.48 -4.27 -2.89
CA VAL A 62 -1.23 -4.20 -4.16
C VAL A 62 -2.61 -3.59 -3.94
N ASP A 63 -3.35 -3.99 -2.89
CA ASP A 63 -4.65 -3.37 -2.57
C ASP A 63 -4.51 -1.85 -2.34
N ALA A 64 -3.51 -1.45 -1.56
CA ALA A 64 -3.21 -0.04 -1.29
C ALA A 64 -2.86 0.74 -2.57
N LEU A 65 -1.93 0.24 -3.39
CA LEU A 65 -1.52 0.90 -4.64
C LEU A 65 -2.69 1.00 -5.62
N ALA A 66 -3.45 -0.08 -5.78
CA ALA A 66 -4.63 -0.09 -6.63
C ALA A 66 -5.66 0.95 -6.17
N ARG A 67 -5.90 1.07 -4.86
CA ARG A 67 -6.78 2.09 -4.27
C ARG A 67 -6.34 3.51 -4.61
N TYR A 68 -5.04 3.80 -4.50
CA TYR A 68 -4.52 5.15 -4.66
C TYR A 68 -4.27 5.55 -6.12
N SER A 69 -4.25 4.59 -7.05
CA SER A 69 -4.03 4.86 -8.48
C SER A 69 -5.30 4.75 -9.34
N SER A 70 -6.48 4.51 -8.75
CA SER A 70 -7.70 4.19 -9.51
C SER A 70 -8.93 4.95 -9.04
N ILE A 71 -9.80 5.25 -10.01
CA ILE A 71 -11.15 5.78 -9.77
C ILE A 71 -12.15 4.69 -9.38
N GLU A 72 -11.87 3.43 -9.65
CA GLU A 72 -12.77 2.30 -9.39
C GLU A 72 -13.02 2.09 -7.89
N ASP A 73 -14.27 2.18 -7.45
CA ASP A 73 -14.63 1.98 -6.05
C ASP A 73 -14.75 0.51 -5.68
N ASN A 74 -15.17 -0.34 -6.61
CA ASN A 74 -15.29 -1.78 -6.39
C ASN A 74 -13.90 -2.41 -6.18
N CYS A 75 -13.64 -2.90 -4.97
CA CYS A 75 -12.33 -3.45 -4.58
C CYS A 75 -11.86 -4.58 -5.52
N GLY A 76 -12.75 -5.52 -5.83
CA GLY A 76 -12.43 -6.65 -6.71
C GLY A 76 -12.12 -6.23 -8.14
N ALA A 77 -12.96 -5.37 -8.73
CA ALA A 77 -12.71 -4.84 -10.07
C ALA A 77 -11.40 -4.03 -10.12
N ARG A 78 -11.18 -3.17 -9.11
CA ARG A 78 -9.99 -2.33 -9.00
C ARG A 78 -8.70 -3.13 -8.96
N ILE A 79 -8.60 -4.12 -8.06
CA ILE A 79 -7.39 -4.94 -7.90
C ILE A 79 -7.14 -5.78 -9.16
N LYS A 80 -8.18 -6.41 -9.71
CA LYS A 80 -8.05 -7.19 -10.95
C LYS A 80 -7.56 -6.35 -12.12
N HIS A 81 -8.14 -5.15 -12.29
CA HIS A 81 -7.73 -4.23 -13.35
C HIS A 81 -6.30 -3.73 -13.14
N TRP A 82 -5.96 -3.38 -11.90
CA TRP A 82 -4.60 -2.94 -11.56
C TRP A 82 -3.56 -4.02 -11.88
N LEU A 83 -3.83 -5.28 -11.51
CA LEU A 83 -2.89 -6.38 -11.75
C LEU A 83 -2.59 -6.53 -13.25
N LYS A 84 -3.64 -6.58 -14.08
CA LYS A 84 -3.50 -6.78 -15.54
C LYS A 84 -2.72 -5.67 -16.24
N ASN A 85 -2.79 -4.45 -15.72
CA ASN A 85 -2.17 -3.29 -16.38
C ASN A 85 -0.78 -2.95 -15.86
N ASN A 86 -0.42 -3.40 -14.67
CA ASN A 86 0.79 -2.94 -13.97
C ASN A 86 1.79 -4.04 -13.66
N VAL A 87 1.43 -5.30 -13.92
CA VAL A 87 2.25 -6.49 -13.71
C VAL A 87 2.46 -7.16 -15.05
N ASN A 88 3.67 -7.66 -15.28
CA ASN A 88 3.99 -8.35 -16.52
C ASN A 88 3.34 -9.74 -16.52
N LEU A 89 2.23 -9.87 -17.26
CA LEU A 89 1.53 -11.13 -17.47
C LEU A 89 1.67 -11.58 -18.93
N PRO A 90 2.72 -12.35 -19.28
CA PRO A 90 2.96 -12.83 -20.65
C PRO A 90 2.04 -14.02 -20.98
N TYR A 91 0.73 -13.82 -20.83
CA TYR A 91 -0.33 -14.81 -20.97
C TYR A 91 -1.42 -14.29 -21.92
N THR A 92 -2.28 -15.17 -22.41
CA THR A 92 -3.46 -14.79 -23.20
C THR A 92 -4.40 -13.89 -22.40
N LYS A 93 -5.29 -13.14 -23.07
CA LYS A 93 -6.24 -12.26 -22.38
C LYS A 93 -7.14 -13.05 -21.42
N GLU A 94 -7.57 -14.23 -21.86
CA GLU A 94 -8.40 -15.15 -21.11
C GLU A 94 -7.68 -15.62 -19.84
N GLU A 95 -6.41 -16.00 -19.96
CA GLU A 95 -5.58 -16.37 -18.81
C GLU A 95 -5.31 -15.17 -17.89
N GLN A 96 -5.08 -13.97 -18.42
CA GLN A 96 -4.89 -12.77 -17.61
C GLN A 96 -6.13 -12.46 -16.75
N GLU A 97 -7.34 -12.65 -17.29
CA GLU A 97 -8.58 -12.50 -16.51
C GLU A 97 -8.66 -13.54 -15.39
N GLU A 98 -8.36 -14.82 -15.68
CA GLU A 98 -8.37 -15.87 -14.66
C GLU A 98 -7.27 -15.67 -13.61
N ILE A 99 -6.06 -15.27 -14.01
CA ILE A 99 -4.97 -14.89 -13.10
C ILE A 99 -5.41 -13.77 -12.17
N ALA A 100 -5.97 -12.69 -12.71
CA ALA A 100 -6.43 -11.56 -11.91
C ALA A 100 -7.53 -11.97 -10.93
N LYS A 101 -8.48 -12.77 -11.39
CA LYS A 101 -9.56 -13.33 -10.57
C LYS A 101 -9.03 -14.22 -9.45
N LYS A 102 -8.08 -15.12 -9.74
CA LYS A 102 -7.43 -15.97 -8.73
C LYS A 102 -6.58 -15.18 -7.76
N PHE A 103 -5.83 -14.18 -8.23
CA PHE A 103 -5.10 -13.27 -7.34
C PHE A 103 -6.04 -12.60 -6.34
N TYR A 104 -7.17 -12.05 -6.81
CA TYR A 104 -8.13 -11.41 -5.93
C TYR A 104 -8.82 -12.39 -4.97
N ASN A 105 -9.35 -13.51 -5.48
CA ASN A 105 -10.14 -14.44 -4.68
C ASN A 105 -9.27 -15.34 -3.77
N ASP A 106 -8.20 -15.90 -4.32
CA ASP A 106 -7.42 -16.96 -3.67
C ASP A 106 -6.32 -16.39 -2.78
N PHE A 107 -5.70 -15.29 -3.19
CA PHE A 107 -4.65 -14.62 -2.42
C PHE A 107 -5.21 -13.46 -1.59
N ARG A 108 -5.77 -12.43 -2.21
CA ARG A 108 -6.22 -11.24 -1.45
C ARG A 108 -7.33 -11.57 -0.47
N CYS A 109 -8.45 -12.14 -0.92
CA CYS A 109 -9.54 -12.49 -0.03
C CYS A 109 -9.13 -13.62 0.93
N GLY A 110 -8.45 -14.66 0.44
CA GLY A 110 -7.93 -15.75 1.28
C GLY A 110 -7.05 -15.25 2.42
N LEU A 111 -6.00 -14.48 2.11
CA LEU A 111 -5.04 -14.04 3.11
C LEU A 111 -5.62 -13.00 4.07
N VAL A 112 -6.38 -12.01 3.55
CA VAL A 112 -6.86 -10.88 4.36
C VAL A 112 -8.09 -11.24 5.19
N HIS A 113 -8.98 -12.09 4.68
CA HIS A 113 -10.23 -12.43 5.38
C HIS A 113 -10.21 -13.81 6.03
N GLU A 114 -9.38 -14.73 5.54
CA GLU A 114 -9.43 -16.14 5.94
C GLU A 114 -8.07 -16.69 6.37
N SER A 115 -7.03 -15.84 6.41
CA SER A 115 -5.68 -16.15 6.88
C SER A 115 -4.99 -17.35 6.17
N HIS A 116 -5.39 -17.71 4.96
CA HIS A 116 -4.76 -18.77 4.17
C HIS A 116 -4.90 -18.54 2.66
N ILE A 117 -4.11 -19.23 1.84
CA ILE A 117 -4.22 -19.17 0.37
C ILE A 117 -5.21 -20.25 -0.09
N LYS A 118 -6.17 -19.88 -0.95
CA LYS A 118 -7.19 -20.82 -1.44
C LYS A 118 -6.75 -21.56 -2.70
N ASN A 119 -7.49 -22.62 -3.04
CA ASN A 119 -7.47 -23.27 -4.35
C ASN A 119 -6.05 -23.63 -4.84
N SER A 120 -5.21 -24.08 -3.90
CA SER A 120 -3.81 -24.48 -4.12
C SER A 120 -2.95 -23.38 -4.74
N GLY A 121 -3.30 -22.10 -4.54
CA GLY A 121 -2.39 -20.99 -4.81
C GLY A 121 -1.15 -21.08 -3.92
N GLN A 122 0.00 -20.67 -4.44
CA GLN A 122 1.29 -20.84 -3.76
C GLN A 122 2.12 -19.57 -3.80
N PHE A 123 2.90 -19.37 -2.74
CA PHE A 123 4.11 -18.56 -2.82
C PHE A 123 5.30 -19.49 -2.96
N SER A 124 6.16 -19.26 -3.95
CA SER A 124 7.39 -20.04 -4.15
C SER A 124 8.49 -19.16 -4.73
N TYR A 125 9.72 -19.33 -4.25
CA TYR A 125 10.90 -18.68 -4.82
C TYR A 125 11.52 -19.48 -5.98
N ASP A 126 10.98 -20.65 -6.30
CA ASP A 126 11.55 -21.58 -7.29
C ASP A 126 11.21 -21.19 -8.73
N THR A 127 10.29 -20.23 -8.92
CA THR A 127 9.97 -19.65 -10.23
C THR A 127 10.72 -18.34 -10.41
N TRP A 128 11.05 -17.99 -11.65
CA TRP A 128 11.80 -16.75 -11.97
C TRP A 128 10.87 -15.59 -12.34
N LYS A 129 9.58 -15.89 -12.60
CA LYS A 129 8.55 -14.90 -12.93
C LYS A 129 7.82 -14.46 -11.67
N ALA A 130 7.38 -13.20 -11.62
CA ALA A 130 6.52 -12.69 -10.55
C ALA A 130 5.26 -13.54 -10.37
N ILE A 131 4.63 -13.90 -11.49
CA ILE A 131 3.43 -14.73 -11.53
C ILE A 131 3.63 -15.85 -12.56
N THR A 132 3.42 -17.08 -12.11
CA THR A 132 3.35 -18.28 -12.93
C THR A 132 1.93 -18.85 -12.84
N TYR A 133 1.30 -19.09 -13.99
CA TYR A 133 0.01 -19.75 -14.11
C TYR A 133 0.16 -21.06 -14.89
N GLU A 134 0.04 -22.19 -14.19
CA GLU A 134 0.27 -23.52 -14.76
C GLU A 134 -0.71 -24.52 -14.13
N ASN A 135 -1.29 -25.40 -14.97
CA ASN A 135 -2.25 -26.44 -14.54
C ASN A 135 -3.43 -25.89 -13.71
N GLY A 136 -3.85 -24.64 -13.96
CA GLY A 136 -4.92 -23.98 -13.21
C GLY A 136 -4.51 -23.44 -11.84
N PHE A 137 -3.24 -23.57 -11.44
CA PHE A 137 -2.70 -23.03 -10.20
C PHE A 137 -1.96 -21.72 -10.45
N LEU A 138 -2.07 -20.82 -9.47
CA LEU A 138 -1.38 -19.55 -9.47
C LEU A 138 -0.23 -19.62 -8.47
N ILE A 139 1.00 -19.48 -8.96
CA ILE A 139 2.23 -19.47 -8.16
C ILE A 139 2.80 -18.05 -8.25
N ILE A 140 3.03 -17.42 -7.10
CA ILE A 140 3.60 -16.08 -7.02
C ILE A 140 5.00 -16.21 -6.44
N ASN A 141 6.02 -15.69 -7.16
CA ASN A 141 7.32 -15.45 -6.54
C ASN A 141 7.29 -14.10 -5.82
N PRO A 142 7.36 -14.06 -4.48
CA PRO A 142 7.30 -12.81 -3.73
C PRO A 142 8.43 -11.83 -4.07
N GLU A 143 9.63 -12.31 -4.38
CA GLU A 143 10.78 -11.46 -4.69
C GLU A 143 10.69 -10.85 -6.10
N ALA A 144 10.38 -11.68 -7.10
CA ALA A 144 10.19 -11.19 -8.47
C ALA A 144 8.98 -10.25 -8.53
N PHE A 145 7.89 -10.60 -7.86
CA PHE A 145 6.70 -9.75 -7.83
C PHE A 145 6.92 -8.43 -7.08
N PHE A 146 7.68 -8.46 -5.97
CA PHE A 146 8.11 -7.24 -5.28
C PHE A 146 8.92 -6.32 -6.20
N SER A 147 9.80 -6.88 -7.03
CA SER A 147 10.61 -6.10 -7.97
C SER A 147 9.74 -5.35 -8.99
N GLU A 148 8.75 -6.01 -9.59
CA GLU A 148 7.80 -5.35 -10.49
C GLU A 148 6.98 -4.25 -9.79
N ILE A 149 6.56 -4.49 -8.54
CA ILE A 149 5.81 -3.49 -7.76
C ILE A 149 6.66 -2.26 -7.42
N LYS A 150 7.95 -2.44 -7.09
CA LYS A 150 8.86 -1.31 -6.86
C LYS A 150 8.99 -0.43 -8.12
N GLU A 151 9.16 -1.07 -9.28
CA GLU A 151 9.26 -0.35 -10.55
C GLU A 151 7.98 0.41 -10.87
N TYR A 152 6.82 -0.23 -10.70
CA TYR A 152 5.53 0.45 -10.82
C TYR A 152 5.45 1.65 -9.88
N PHE A 153 5.82 1.48 -8.60
CA PHE A 153 5.69 2.54 -7.62
C PHE A 153 6.57 3.75 -7.94
N ALA A 154 7.79 3.51 -8.44
CA ALA A 154 8.68 4.57 -8.89
C ALA A 154 8.07 5.37 -10.06
N ARG A 155 7.48 4.69 -11.04
CA ARG A 155 6.75 5.33 -12.15
C ARG A 155 5.53 6.10 -11.65
N PHE A 156 4.72 5.48 -10.80
CA PHE A 156 3.53 6.10 -10.22
C PHE A 156 3.87 7.39 -9.46
N LEU A 157 4.93 7.42 -8.65
CA LEU A 157 5.39 8.63 -7.98
C LEU A 157 5.89 9.71 -8.95
N ALA A 158 6.53 9.31 -10.05
CA ALA A 158 6.95 10.25 -11.09
C ALA A 158 5.72 10.87 -11.78
N ASP A 159 4.75 10.04 -12.15
CA ASP A 159 3.50 10.47 -12.79
C ASP A 159 2.70 11.41 -11.87
N LEU A 160 2.61 11.11 -10.57
CA LEU A 160 1.94 11.98 -9.60
C LEU A 160 2.53 13.38 -9.49
N LYS A 161 3.78 13.60 -9.93
CA LYS A 161 4.41 14.94 -9.93
C LYS A 161 4.02 15.78 -11.15
N VAL A 162 3.69 15.14 -12.28
CA VAL A 162 3.52 15.82 -13.58
C VAL A 162 2.12 15.67 -14.17
N ASN A 163 1.34 14.69 -13.71
CA ASN A 163 -0.02 14.42 -14.17
C ASN A 163 -1.03 14.87 -13.11
N ASP A 164 -1.66 16.02 -13.33
CA ASP A 164 -2.60 16.62 -12.39
C ASP A 164 -3.90 15.83 -12.23
N GLU A 165 -4.38 15.17 -13.28
CA GLU A 165 -5.59 14.34 -13.18
C GLU A 165 -5.34 13.10 -12.33
N LEU A 166 -4.19 12.44 -12.53
CA LEU A 166 -3.78 11.33 -11.67
C LEU A 166 -3.58 11.81 -10.23
N TYR A 167 -2.97 12.97 -10.03
CA TYR A 167 -2.80 13.55 -8.70
C TYR A 167 -4.15 13.84 -8.03
N LYS A 168 -5.14 14.38 -8.74
CA LYS A 168 -6.50 14.60 -8.19
C LYS A 168 -7.13 13.30 -7.71
N ILE A 169 -7.00 12.22 -8.48
CA ILE A 169 -7.52 10.89 -8.11
C ILE A 169 -6.84 10.39 -6.83
N PHE A 170 -5.50 10.39 -6.82
CA PHE A 170 -4.70 10.02 -5.66
C PHE A 170 -5.05 10.86 -4.42
N PHE A 171 -5.09 12.18 -4.59
CA PHE A 171 -5.33 13.13 -3.52
C PHE A 171 -6.73 12.96 -2.91
N LYS A 172 -7.76 12.76 -3.74
CA LYS A 172 -9.12 12.46 -3.27
C LYS A 172 -9.14 11.20 -2.39
N ARG A 173 -8.39 10.16 -2.77
CA ARG A 173 -8.34 8.88 -2.05
C ARG A 173 -7.60 9.00 -0.71
N ILE A 174 -6.38 9.56 -0.73
CA ILE A 174 -5.56 9.70 0.48
C ILE A 174 -6.22 10.66 1.48
N ARG A 175 -6.86 11.74 1.00
CA ARG A 175 -7.64 12.67 1.83
C ARG A 175 -8.82 11.98 2.48
N LYS A 176 -9.61 11.22 1.70
CA LYS A 176 -10.74 10.42 2.22
C LYS A 176 -10.31 9.46 3.33
N ASP A 177 -9.13 8.87 3.21
CA ASP A 177 -8.65 7.85 4.14
C ASP A 177 -8.05 8.43 5.44
N PHE A 178 -7.44 9.62 5.38
CA PHE A 178 -6.59 10.10 6.49
C PHE A 178 -6.89 11.52 6.99
N GLU A 179 -7.62 12.36 6.24
CA GLU A 179 -7.79 13.78 6.63
C GLU A 179 -8.52 13.92 7.96
N ALA A 180 -9.63 13.20 8.14
CA ALA A 180 -10.41 13.26 9.38
C ALA A 180 -9.56 12.89 10.60
N GLU A 181 -8.75 11.83 10.48
CA GLU A 181 -7.83 11.40 11.54
C GLU A 181 -6.75 12.47 11.79
N CYS A 182 -6.18 13.08 10.75
CA CYS A 182 -5.17 14.14 10.90
C CYS A 182 -5.75 15.35 11.64
N ILE A 183 -6.95 15.81 11.28
CA ILE A 183 -7.66 16.91 11.95
C ILE A 183 -7.93 16.58 13.42
N GLU A 184 -8.32 15.34 13.72
CA GLU A 184 -8.52 14.89 15.10
C GLU A 184 -7.23 15.01 15.92
N PHE A 185 -6.10 14.55 15.38
CA PHE A 185 -4.80 14.64 16.07
C PHE A 185 -4.31 16.07 16.21
N GLN A 186 -4.45 16.91 15.18
CA GLN A 186 -4.13 18.34 15.25
C GLN A 186 -4.87 19.03 16.41
N ASN A 187 -6.18 18.77 16.53
CA ASN A 187 -7.00 19.29 17.62
C ASN A 187 -6.56 18.75 18.99
N TYR A 188 -6.27 17.46 19.09
CA TYR A 188 -5.81 16.81 20.31
C TYR A 188 -4.50 17.42 20.84
N TYR A 189 -3.48 17.54 19.98
CA TYR A 189 -2.18 18.09 20.39
C TYR A 189 -2.21 19.61 20.56
N GLY A 190 -3.04 20.33 19.80
CA GLY A 190 -3.31 21.76 20.01
C GLY A 190 -3.82 22.05 21.43
N ARG A 191 -4.79 21.26 21.91
CA ARG A 191 -5.31 21.35 23.29
C ARG A 191 -4.28 21.00 24.36
N ARG A 192 -3.35 20.08 24.08
CA ARG A 192 -2.25 19.75 25.02
C ARG A 192 -1.23 20.89 25.13
N LYS A 193 -0.89 21.54 24.01
CA LYS A 193 0.03 22.69 23.99
C LYS A 193 -0.55 23.89 24.76
N SER A 194 -1.86 24.15 24.66
CA SER A 194 -2.51 25.22 25.43
C SER A 194 -2.51 24.94 26.94
N LYS A 195 -2.86 23.72 27.37
CA LYS A 195 -2.82 23.33 28.80
C LYS A 195 -1.42 23.42 29.43
N LYS A 196 -0.37 23.06 28.69
CA LYS A 196 1.02 23.19 29.17
C LYS A 196 1.49 24.64 29.30
N LYS A 197 0.95 25.57 28.50
CA LYS A 197 1.24 27.01 28.62
C LYS A 197 0.56 27.62 29.85
N VAL A 198 -0.70 27.27 30.11
CA VAL A 198 -1.44 27.76 31.30
C VAL A 198 -0.74 27.33 32.59
N ASN A 199 -0.39 26.05 32.73
CA ASN A 199 0.29 25.55 33.94
C ASN A 199 1.70 26.13 34.17
N ARG A 200 2.34 26.71 33.15
CA ARG A 200 3.65 27.39 33.30
C ARG A 200 3.51 28.87 33.66
N ALA A 201 2.39 29.50 33.32
CA ALA A 201 2.12 30.89 33.68
C ALA A 201 1.69 31.04 35.16
N ASP A 202 1.08 29.99 35.74
CA ASP A 202 0.69 29.97 37.16
C ASP A 202 1.85 29.61 38.13
N GLN A 203 3.08 29.44 37.61
CA GLN A 203 4.29 29.09 38.37
C GLN A 203 5.37 30.20 38.34
N THR A 204 5.04 31.39 37.85
CA THR A 204 5.89 32.59 37.81
C THR A 204 5.22 33.73 38.52
#